data_AF-A0A1A8K9W1-F1
#
_entry.id   AF-A0A1A8K9W1-F1
#
_cell.length_a   1.000
_cell.length_b   1.000
_cell.length_c   1.000
_cell.angle_alpha   90.00
_cell.angle_beta   90.00
_cell.angle_gamma   90.00
#
_symmetry.space_group_name_H-M   'P 1'
#
loop_
_entity.id
_entity.type
_entity.pdbx_description
1 polymer ?
#
loop_
_entity_poly.entity_id
_entity_poly.type
_entity_poly.pdbx_seq_one_letter_code
_entity_poly.pdbx_strand_id
1 'polypeptide(L)'
;KVWSDIAPLNFHEVAGSDADIQIDFTKADHNDGYPFDGPGGTVAHAFFPGERFTAGDTHFDDDEAWTFRSPDSHGMDLFAVAVHEFGHAIGLVHTSAMESIMRPYYQGPVGDPLKYDLPYEDKVRVWQLYGVRDSVSHTNQPGRPSQTPEPPVLLDLPENRSTILLARDGPDRCTSHFDAVAQIRGEAFFFKGKYFWRLTREKHLVSLRPAQIHRFWRGLPTNLDSIDAVYERPGDHKIVFFKGLKYWVFKDNIVEEGYPRPISDFGLPTEGVDAAFVWLHNDKTYFFKDKHFWRYDDHLRRMDLGYPKESMLWKGLPAQLDDAMRWSDGSSYFFKGKEYWRVPGSDMEVEAGYPRLIAKDWLRCTEMQSDSPDSETKSTETRVNEHHHPDHAENGFEVCSCTSDTASPLGTHLSASPIWLLMPLWTLLLTLCSELL
;
A
#
# COMPACT_ATOMS: atom_id res chain seq x y z
N LYS A 1 22.97 4.44 -13.86
CA LYS A 1 23.39 3.71 -15.09
C LYS A 1 22.21 3.29 -15.94
N VAL A 2 21.28 2.50 -15.40
CA VAL A 2 20.04 2.04 -16.10
C VAL A 2 19.35 3.16 -16.89
N TRP A 3 19.06 4.30 -16.23
CA TRP A 3 18.45 5.47 -16.88
C TRP A 3 19.40 6.22 -17.85
N SER A 4 20.66 6.41 -17.47
CA SER A 4 21.65 7.12 -18.27
C SER A 4 22.04 6.38 -19.56
N ASP A 5 21.91 5.06 -19.63
CA ASP A 5 22.30 4.31 -20.82
C ASP A 5 21.37 4.60 -22.01
N ILE A 6 20.12 5.00 -21.76
CA ILE A 6 19.09 5.23 -22.78
C ILE A 6 18.68 6.70 -22.96
N ALA A 7 18.92 7.55 -21.97
CA ALA A 7 18.61 8.97 -21.98
C ALA A 7 19.88 9.83 -21.91
N PRO A 8 19.86 11.10 -22.36
CA PRO A 8 21.02 12.00 -22.29
C PRO A 8 21.26 12.55 -20.86
N LEU A 9 21.07 11.71 -19.84
CA LEU A 9 21.35 12.01 -18.43
C LEU A 9 22.73 11.50 -18.05
N ASN A 10 23.47 12.25 -17.23
CA ASN A 10 24.73 11.81 -16.63
C ASN A 10 24.67 12.00 -15.12
N PHE A 11 25.04 10.96 -14.38
CA PHE A 11 25.05 10.97 -12.92
C PHE A 11 26.50 10.94 -12.44
N HIS A 12 26.82 11.81 -11.49
CA HIS A 12 28.14 11.90 -10.88
C HIS A 12 27.97 11.89 -9.36
N GLU A 13 28.61 10.93 -8.70
CA GLU A 13 28.65 10.91 -7.25
C GLU A 13 29.53 12.06 -6.75
N VAL A 14 29.02 12.83 -5.80
CA VAL A 14 29.72 13.96 -5.18
C VAL A 14 29.82 13.74 -3.67
N ALA A 15 30.90 14.23 -3.06
CA ALA A 15 31.04 14.21 -1.62
C ALA A 15 30.39 15.45 -1.01
N GLY A 16 29.56 15.27 0.02
CA GLY A 16 28.88 16.35 0.74
C GLY A 16 27.37 16.29 0.59
N SER A 17 26.68 17.38 0.95
CA SER A 17 25.22 17.50 0.96
C SER A 17 24.68 18.43 -0.14
N ASP A 18 25.49 18.72 -1.16
CA ASP A 18 25.15 19.61 -2.27
C ASP A 18 25.05 18.79 -3.57
N ALA A 19 24.11 17.85 -3.56
CA ALA A 19 23.81 16.95 -4.67
C ALA A 19 22.37 17.17 -5.14
N ASP A 20 22.10 16.98 -6.44
CA ASP A 20 20.73 17.05 -6.98
C ASP A 20 19.82 15.92 -6.47
N ILE A 21 20.41 14.81 -6.03
CA ILE A 21 19.72 13.63 -5.49
C ILE A 21 20.52 13.16 -4.28
N GLN A 22 20.00 13.37 -3.07
CA GLN A 22 20.54 12.76 -1.87
C GLN A 22 19.90 11.37 -1.65
N ILE A 23 20.72 10.41 -1.19
CA ILE A 23 20.27 9.03 -0.93
C ILE A 23 20.49 8.70 0.53
N ASP A 24 19.41 8.39 1.24
CA ASP A 24 19.45 8.08 2.68
C ASP A 24 18.68 6.81 3.02
N PHE A 25 19.15 6.09 4.04
CA PHE A 25 18.46 4.96 4.67
C PHE A 25 17.97 5.41 6.04
N THR A 26 16.66 5.45 6.23
CA THR A 26 16.03 6.03 7.42
C THR A 26 14.91 5.13 7.95
N LYS A 27 14.38 5.42 9.14
CA LYS A 27 13.32 4.61 9.77
C LYS A 27 12.20 5.49 10.26
N ALA A 28 10.96 5.00 10.18
CA ALA A 28 9.78 5.72 10.65
C ALA A 28 9.77 7.18 10.16
N ASP A 29 9.39 8.17 10.98
CA ASP A 29 9.58 9.57 10.59
C ASP A 29 11.05 10.00 10.64
N HIS A 30 11.44 10.61 9.53
CA HIS A 30 12.78 11.05 9.19
C HIS A 30 12.75 12.50 8.67
N ASN A 31 11.85 13.32 9.24
CA ASN A 31 11.82 14.78 9.13
C ASN A 31 11.46 15.36 7.75
N ASP A 32 10.89 14.58 6.85
CA ASP A 32 10.39 15.03 5.55
C ASP A 32 8.85 15.07 5.46
N GLY A 33 8.16 14.66 6.52
CA GLY A 33 6.70 14.60 6.59
C GLY A 33 6.08 13.28 6.10
N TYR A 34 6.90 12.33 5.63
CA TYR A 34 6.47 11.06 5.06
C TYR A 34 7.10 9.87 5.82
N PRO A 35 6.61 9.55 7.02
CA PRO A 35 7.16 8.43 7.80
C PRO A 35 7.00 7.08 7.09
N PHE A 36 8.03 6.24 7.21
CA PHE A 36 7.96 4.82 6.89
C PHE A 36 7.13 4.04 7.91
N ASP A 37 6.54 2.94 7.46
CA ASP A 37 5.64 2.09 8.23
C ASP A 37 6.29 0.84 8.83
N GLY A 38 7.59 0.60 8.56
CA GLY A 38 8.34 -0.56 9.03
C GLY A 38 8.39 -1.69 8.00
N PRO A 39 8.68 -2.94 8.41
CA PRO A 39 8.90 -4.02 7.46
C PRO A 39 7.67 -4.33 6.58
N GLY A 40 7.85 -4.20 5.27
CA GLY A 40 6.83 -4.21 4.24
C GLY A 40 5.99 -2.94 4.21
N GLY A 41 5.33 -2.67 3.08
CA GLY A 41 4.58 -1.44 2.88
C GLY A 41 5.40 -0.42 2.12
N THR A 42 5.63 0.77 2.68
CA THR A 42 6.45 1.77 2.02
C THR A 42 7.91 1.48 2.26
N VAL A 43 8.54 0.93 1.23
CA VAL A 43 9.95 0.49 1.30
C VAL A 43 10.92 1.61 0.99
N ALA A 44 10.45 2.60 0.24
CA ALA A 44 11.21 3.74 -0.19
C ALA A 44 10.24 4.79 -0.74
N HIS A 45 10.73 6.02 -0.86
CA HIS A 45 10.10 7.05 -1.65
C HIS A 45 11.16 7.97 -2.23
N ALA A 46 10.80 8.69 -3.29
CA ALA A 46 11.61 9.74 -3.85
C ALA A 46 10.78 10.97 -4.20
N PHE A 47 11.41 12.13 -4.08
CA PHE A 47 10.82 13.40 -4.48
C PHE A 47 11.09 13.67 -5.96
N PHE A 48 10.12 14.26 -6.65
CA PHE A 48 10.30 14.68 -8.02
C PHE A 48 11.37 15.78 -8.18
N PRO A 49 11.93 15.95 -9.39
CA PRO A 49 12.74 17.12 -9.73
C PRO A 49 12.02 18.43 -9.41
N GLY A 50 12.76 19.42 -8.92
CA GLY A 50 12.20 20.71 -8.53
C GLY A 50 13.20 21.61 -7.83
N GLU A 51 12.71 22.74 -7.32
CA GLU A 51 13.55 23.77 -6.65
C GLU A 51 13.51 23.67 -5.11
N ARG A 52 12.77 22.69 -4.57
CA ARG A 52 12.68 22.47 -3.12
C ARG A 52 13.97 21.80 -2.64
N PHE A 53 14.30 22.00 -1.36
CA PHE A 53 15.51 21.42 -0.77
C PHE A 53 15.51 19.88 -0.75
N THR A 54 14.35 19.23 -0.85
CA THR A 54 14.22 17.77 -0.93
C THR A 54 14.08 17.25 -2.36
N ALA A 55 14.11 18.12 -3.37
CA ALA A 55 13.80 17.72 -4.74
C ALA A 55 14.84 16.71 -5.25
N GLY A 56 14.38 15.60 -5.82
CA GLY A 56 15.25 14.50 -6.25
C GLY A 56 15.65 13.53 -5.14
N ASP A 57 15.58 13.93 -3.87
CA ASP A 57 16.02 13.09 -2.75
C ASP A 57 15.24 11.78 -2.70
N THR A 58 15.96 10.71 -2.36
CA THR A 58 15.48 9.35 -2.33
C THR A 58 15.78 8.72 -0.97
N HIS A 59 14.73 8.27 -0.29
CA HIS A 59 14.83 7.64 1.03
C HIS A 59 14.42 6.17 0.95
N PHE A 60 15.16 5.30 1.63
CA PHE A 60 14.90 3.86 1.74
C PHE A 60 14.58 3.50 3.20
N ASP A 61 13.57 2.66 3.45
CA ASP A 61 13.23 2.21 4.80
C ASP A 61 14.26 1.19 5.30
N ASP A 62 15.05 1.59 6.29
CA ASP A 62 16.10 0.78 6.92
C ASP A 62 15.54 -0.31 7.87
N ASP A 63 14.21 -0.43 7.98
CA ASP A 63 13.56 -1.62 8.54
C ASP A 63 13.28 -2.73 7.52
N GLU A 64 13.49 -2.48 6.23
CA GLU A 64 13.38 -3.53 5.21
C GLU A 64 14.57 -4.50 5.24
N ALA A 65 14.27 -5.76 4.90
CA ALA A 65 15.29 -6.78 4.69
C ALA A 65 15.92 -6.62 3.30
N TRP A 66 16.72 -5.57 3.11
CA TRP A 66 17.40 -5.27 1.86
C TRP A 66 18.34 -6.39 1.43
N THR A 67 18.19 -6.84 0.19
CA THR A 67 19.05 -7.81 -0.49
C THR A 67 19.61 -7.18 -1.77
N PHE A 68 20.72 -7.73 -2.25
CA PHE A 68 21.33 -7.33 -3.51
C PHE A 68 21.85 -8.59 -4.22
N ARG A 69 21.46 -8.80 -5.48
CA ARG A 69 21.79 -10.01 -6.26
C ARG A 69 21.36 -11.32 -5.59
N SER A 70 20.34 -11.27 -4.74
CA SER A 70 19.79 -12.48 -4.13
C SER A 70 19.04 -13.30 -5.18
N PRO A 71 19.36 -14.59 -5.37
CA PRO A 71 18.55 -15.49 -6.20
C PRO A 71 17.22 -15.85 -5.52
N ASP A 72 17.11 -15.62 -4.21
CA ASP A 72 15.92 -15.88 -3.42
C ASP A 72 14.94 -14.71 -3.53
N SER A 73 13.64 -15.01 -3.66
CA SER A 73 12.54 -14.05 -3.56
C SER A 73 12.31 -13.50 -2.14
N HIS A 74 13.15 -13.92 -1.18
CA HIS A 74 13.05 -13.51 0.21
C HIS A 74 13.86 -12.23 0.44
N GLY A 75 13.15 -11.14 0.78
CA GLY A 75 13.74 -9.83 1.04
C GLY A 75 13.42 -8.81 -0.05
N MET A 76 13.95 -7.60 0.11
CA MET A 76 13.69 -6.46 -0.76
C MET A 76 14.90 -6.21 -1.66
N ASP A 77 14.76 -6.41 -2.97
CA ASP A 77 15.86 -6.19 -3.92
C ASP A 77 16.14 -4.69 -4.04
N LEU A 78 17.23 -4.25 -3.40
CA LEU A 78 17.65 -2.86 -3.39
C LEU A 78 17.86 -2.32 -4.80
N PHE A 79 18.32 -3.16 -5.74
CA PHE A 79 18.52 -2.70 -7.11
C PHE A 79 17.19 -2.40 -7.81
N ALA A 80 16.21 -3.29 -7.69
CA ALA A 80 14.89 -3.09 -8.27
C ALA A 80 14.21 -1.82 -7.71
N VAL A 81 14.24 -1.66 -6.37
CA VAL A 81 13.64 -0.49 -5.72
C VAL A 81 14.40 0.78 -6.09
N ALA A 82 15.74 0.79 -6.04
CA ALA A 82 16.50 1.98 -6.42
C ALA A 82 16.29 2.40 -7.88
N VAL A 83 16.14 1.47 -8.82
CA VAL A 83 15.81 1.81 -10.21
C VAL A 83 14.44 2.51 -10.27
N HIS A 84 13.46 2.00 -9.52
CA HIS A 84 12.13 2.61 -9.40
C HIS A 84 12.21 4.03 -8.82
N GLU A 85 12.81 4.19 -7.63
CA GLU A 85 12.89 5.48 -6.95
C GLU A 85 13.65 6.53 -7.77
N PHE A 86 14.75 6.14 -8.40
CA PHE A 86 15.47 7.05 -9.28
C PHE A 86 14.66 7.44 -10.53
N GLY A 87 13.68 6.63 -10.92
CA GLY A 87 12.70 7.01 -11.92
C GLY A 87 11.87 8.22 -11.46
N HIS A 88 11.38 8.21 -10.20
CA HIS A 88 10.71 9.37 -9.61
C HIS A 88 11.64 10.57 -9.47
N ALA A 89 12.88 10.36 -9.01
CA ALA A 89 13.89 11.42 -8.90
C ALA A 89 14.23 12.09 -10.24
N ILE A 90 13.95 11.42 -11.37
CA ILE A 90 14.05 11.99 -12.73
C ILE A 90 12.68 12.29 -13.38
N GLY A 91 11.61 12.41 -12.60
CA GLY A 91 10.33 12.91 -13.08
C GLY A 91 9.37 11.88 -13.68
N LEU A 92 9.67 10.58 -13.59
CA LEU A 92 8.72 9.54 -13.99
C LEU A 92 7.67 9.34 -12.89
N VAL A 93 6.40 9.37 -13.26
CA VAL A 93 5.29 9.02 -12.35
C VAL A 93 5.00 7.51 -12.38
N HIS A 94 4.19 7.03 -11.45
CA HIS A 94 3.69 5.67 -11.44
C HIS A 94 2.93 5.33 -12.73
N THR A 95 2.88 4.05 -13.07
CA THR A 95 2.03 3.52 -14.15
C THR A 95 1.33 2.24 -13.73
N SER A 96 0.19 1.98 -14.35
CA SER A 96 -0.58 0.73 -14.18
C SER A 96 -0.09 -0.41 -15.07
N ALA A 97 0.88 -0.15 -15.96
CA ALA A 97 1.46 -1.17 -16.84
C ALA A 97 2.11 -2.29 -16.01
N MET A 98 1.70 -3.54 -16.27
CA MET A 98 2.09 -4.69 -15.44
C MET A 98 3.60 -4.91 -15.39
N GLU A 99 4.28 -4.77 -16.53
CA GLU A 99 5.71 -5.07 -16.67
C GLU A 99 6.62 -3.86 -16.36
N SER A 100 6.07 -2.69 -16.05
CA SER A 100 6.87 -1.47 -15.84
C SER A 100 7.57 -1.48 -14.50
N ILE A 101 8.84 -1.08 -14.44
CA ILE A 101 9.54 -0.90 -13.18
C ILE A 101 8.90 0.19 -12.34
N MET A 102 8.30 1.22 -12.97
CA MET A 102 7.57 2.33 -12.35
C MET A 102 6.15 1.96 -11.91
N ARG A 103 5.83 0.66 -11.78
CA ARG A 103 4.57 0.21 -11.20
C ARG A 103 4.61 0.43 -9.69
N PRO A 104 3.55 0.95 -9.04
CA PRO A 104 3.59 1.29 -7.62
C PRO A 104 3.77 0.08 -6.71
N TYR A 105 3.67 -1.14 -7.22
CA TYR A 105 3.81 -2.38 -6.47
C TYR A 105 5.15 -3.05 -6.81
N TYR A 106 5.97 -3.33 -5.81
CA TYR A 106 7.17 -4.15 -6.01
C TYR A 106 6.85 -5.53 -6.55
N GLN A 107 7.63 -5.92 -7.54
CA GLN A 107 7.39 -7.10 -8.38
C GLN A 107 8.35 -8.25 -8.07
N GLY A 108 9.21 -8.09 -7.06
CA GLY A 108 10.29 -9.02 -6.76
C GLY A 108 11.62 -8.60 -7.37
N PRO A 109 12.67 -9.40 -7.13
CA PRO A 109 14.00 -9.12 -7.66
C PRO A 109 14.03 -9.14 -9.18
N VAL A 110 14.80 -8.22 -9.77
CA VAL A 110 14.92 -8.09 -11.25
C VAL A 110 16.12 -8.85 -11.83
N GLY A 111 16.72 -9.74 -11.04
CA GLY A 111 17.84 -10.58 -11.43
C GLY A 111 19.18 -9.88 -11.34
N ASP A 112 20.08 -10.17 -12.30
CA ASP A 112 21.43 -9.61 -12.32
C ASP A 112 21.42 -8.14 -12.78
N PRO A 113 21.81 -7.17 -11.93
CA PRO A 113 21.86 -5.75 -12.27
C PRO A 113 22.67 -5.42 -13.54
N LEU A 114 23.65 -6.25 -13.89
CA LEU A 114 24.48 -6.04 -15.08
C LEU A 114 23.80 -6.47 -16.38
N LYS A 115 22.71 -7.25 -16.30
CA LYS A 115 21.93 -7.75 -17.43
C LYS A 115 20.52 -7.17 -17.47
N TYR A 116 20.16 -6.36 -16.48
CA TYR A 116 18.85 -5.74 -16.40
C TYR A 116 18.62 -4.81 -17.58
N ASP A 117 17.49 -5.00 -18.27
CA ASP A 117 17.03 -4.13 -19.34
C ASP A 117 15.70 -3.49 -18.93
N LEU A 118 15.56 -2.19 -19.18
CA LEU A 118 14.33 -1.48 -18.87
C LEU A 118 13.18 -1.98 -19.76
N PRO A 119 11.99 -2.21 -19.18
CA PRO A 119 10.77 -2.45 -19.95
C PRO A 119 10.54 -1.34 -20.98
N TYR A 120 10.01 -1.70 -22.16
CA TYR A 120 9.83 -0.76 -23.27
C TYR A 120 8.98 0.47 -22.88
N GLU A 121 7.95 0.27 -22.06
CA GLU A 121 7.10 1.34 -21.54
C GLU A 121 7.90 2.37 -20.75
N ASP A 122 8.85 1.95 -19.91
CA ASP A 122 9.69 2.86 -19.11
C ASP A 122 10.68 3.62 -20.00
N LYS A 123 11.21 2.97 -21.05
CA LYS A 123 12.08 3.60 -22.05
C LYS A 123 11.36 4.75 -22.76
N VAL A 124 10.14 4.50 -23.24
CA VAL A 124 9.35 5.52 -23.95
C VAL A 124 9.08 6.72 -23.05
N ARG A 125 8.74 6.49 -21.78
CA ARG A 125 8.42 7.57 -20.84
C ARG A 125 9.63 8.42 -20.48
N VAL A 126 10.80 7.83 -20.27
CA VAL A 126 12.02 8.62 -20.03
C VAL A 126 12.47 9.38 -21.28
N TRP A 127 12.26 8.81 -22.47
CA TRP A 127 12.53 9.51 -23.74
C TRP A 127 11.59 10.69 -24.00
N GLN A 128 10.34 10.62 -23.52
CA GLN A 128 9.41 11.76 -23.59
C GLN A 128 9.89 12.94 -22.74
N LEU A 129 10.58 12.68 -21.63
CA LEU A 129 11.11 13.72 -20.75
C LEU A 129 12.46 14.28 -21.21
N TYR A 130 13.38 13.40 -21.62
CA TYR A 130 14.78 13.78 -21.84
C TYR A 130 15.29 13.53 -23.27
N GLY A 131 14.50 12.89 -24.13
CA GLY A 131 14.95 12.43 -25.43
C GLY A 131 15.79 11.15 -25.39
N VAL A 132 16.26 10.72 -26.56
CA VAL A 132 17.06 9.50 -26.73
C VAL A 132 18.54 9.86 -26.73
N ARG A 133 19.37 9.08 -26.04
CA ARG A 133 20.82 9.23 -26.13
C ARG A 133 21.32 8.90 -27.54
N ASP A 134 22.23 9.71 -28.09
CA ASP A 134 22.72 9.56 -29.46
C ASP A 134 23.30 8.17 -29.78
N SER A 135 23.92 7.51 -28.79
CA SER A 135 24.46 6.15 -28.92
C SER A 135 23.40 5.06 -29.09
N VAL A 136 22.15 5.37 -28.78
CA VAL A 136 20.98 4.46 -28.86
C VAL A 136 20.10 4.84 -30.06
N SER A 137 20.32 6.00 -30.69
CA SER A 137 19.57 6.44 -31.86
C SER A 137 19.90 5.60 -33.10
N HIS A 138 18.91 4.89 -33.63
CA HIS A 138 19.03 4.08 -34.85
C HIS A 138 19.29 4.88 -36.14
N THR A 139 19.44 6.21 -36.07
CA THR A 139 19.67 7.08 -37.25
C THR A 139 21.14 7.39 -37.52
N ASN A 140 22.09 6.95 -36.69
CA ASN A 140 23.52 7.13 -36.95
C ASN A 140 24.22 5.80 -37.25
N GLN A 141 24.72 5.67 -38.49
CA GLN A 141 25.61 4.57 -38.91
C GLN A 141 26.91 4.50 -38.07
N PRO A 142 27.55 3.33 -37.96
CA PRO A 142 28.50 3.03 -36.90
C PRO A 142 29.86 3.71 -37.10
N GLY A 143 30.07 4.81 -36.40
CA GLY A 143 31.38 5.42 -36.25
C GLY A 143 32.13 4.87 -35.05
N ARG A 144 32.92 3.80 -35.26
CA ARG A 144 34.05 3.30 -34.42
C ARG A 144 33.70 2.88 -32.98
N PRO A 145 34.19 1.72 -32.48
CA PRO A 145 33.97 1.33 -31.09
C PRO A 145 34.71 2.31 -30.18
N SER A 146 33.97 3.22 -29.54
CA SER A 146 34.47 3.92 -28.36
C SER A 146 34.47 2.94 -27.21
N GLN A 147 35.59 2.91 -26.50
CA GLN A 147 35.87 2.04 -25.38
C GLN A 147 34.70 2.11 -24.39
N THR A 148 34.06 0.96 -24.17
CA THR A 148 33.18 0.75 -23.02
C THR A 148 33.94 1.15 -21.76
N PRO A 149 33.43 2.09 -20.94
CA PRO A 149 33.92 2.23 -19.58
C PRO A 149 33.71 0.88 -18.89
N GLU A 150 34.79 0.34 -18.36
CA GLU A 150 34.76 -0.87 -17.54
C GLU A 150 33.66 -0.69 -16.47
N PRO A 151 32.75 -1.66 -16.30
CA PRO A 151 31.73 -1.56 -15.27
C PRO A 151 32.43 -1.35 -13.91
N PRO A 152 31.93 -0.46 -13.05
CA PRO A 152 32.49 -0.28 -11.72
C PRO A 152 32.53 -1.64 -11.02
N VAL A 153 33.68 -1.95 -10.42
CA VAL A 153 33.84 -3.15 -9.59
C VAL A 153 32.98 -2.94 -8.35
N LEU A 154 31.80 -3.56 -8.35
CA LEU A 154 30.91 -3.60 -7.20
C LEU A 154 31.54 -4.50 -6.13
N LEU A 155 31.71 -3.96 -4.92
CA LEU A 155 32.24 -4.70 -3.77
C LEU A 155 31.17 -5.70 -3.29
N ASP A 156 31.57 -6.95 -3.07
CA ASP A 156 30.72 -7.96 -2.44
C ASP A 156 30.50 -7.60 -0.95
N LEU A 157 29.24 -7.62 -0.50
CA LEU A 157 28.88 -7.40 0.90
C LEU A 157 29.17 -8.64 1.77
N PRO A 158 29.51 -8.47 3.06
CA PRO A 158 29.71 -9.57 3.99
C PRO A 158 28.43 -10.40 4.21
N GLU A 159 28.54 -11.72 4.13
CA GLU A 159 27.47 -12.74 4.16
C GLU A 159 26.72 -12.87 5.50
N ASN A 160 26.84 -11.92 6.44
CA ASN A 160 26.33 -12.09 7.79
C ASN A 160 25.23 -11.07 8.11
N ARG A 161 24.04 -11.26 7.50
CA ARG A 161 22.79 -10.65 7.96
C ARG A 161 21.78 -11.76 8.21
N SER A 162 21.43 -11.94 9.48
CA SER A 162 20.39 -12.86 9.92
C SER A 162 19.06 -12.49 9.27
N THR A 163 18.54 -13.38 8.43
CA THR A 163 17.15 -13.38 7.98
C THR A 163 16.25 -13.82 9.13
N ILE A 164 15.96 -12.89 10.03
CA ILE A 164 14.88 -13.11 11.01
C ILE A 164 13.57 -13.02 10.22
N LEU A 165 12.99 -14.20 9.93
CA LEU A 165 11.61 -14.33 9.50
C LEU A 165 10.71 -13.70 10.58
N LEU A 166 10.30 -12.46 10.38
CA LEU A 166 9.32 -11.81 11.24
C LEU A 166 7.95 -12.48 11.04
N ALA A 167 7.40 -12.98 12.14
CA ALA A 167 6.22 -13.82 12.23
C ALA A 167 4.94 -13.12 11.74
N ARG A 168 4.00 -13.93 11.23
CA ARG A 168 2.65 -13.60 10.74
C ARG A 168 1.67 -13.17 11.86
N ASP A 169 1.96 -12.10 12.59
CA ASP A 169 1.11 -11.64 13.71
C ASP A 169 0.10 -10.53 13.34
N GLY A 170 -0.07 -10.21 12.06
CA GLY A 170 -0.99 -9.16 11.58
C GLY A 170 -2.37 -9.69 11.16
N PRO A 171 -3.43 -8.88 11.26
CA PRO A 171 -4.75 -9.21 10.72
C PRO A 171 -4.70 -9.39 9.20
N ASP A 172 -5.58 -10.23 8.66
CA ASP A 172 -5.69 -10.46 7.21
C ASP A 172 -6.70 -9.50 6.58
N ARG A 173 -6.25 -8.72 5.59
CA ARG A 173 -7.07 -7.74 4.85
C ARG A 173 -8.28 -8.34 4.15
N CYS A 174 -8.23 -9.60 3.75
CA CYS A 174 -9.28 -10.23 2.94
C CYS A 174 -10.40 -10.83 3.80
N THR A 175 -10.12 -11.14 5.06
CA THR A 175 -11.09 -11.79 5.96
C THR A 175 -11.55 -10.91 7.11
N SER A 176 -10.83 -9.81 7.39
CA SER A 176 -11.13 -8.88 8.48
C SER A 176 -12.30 -7.93 8.18
N HIS A 177 -12.94 -7.44 9.24
CA HIS A 177 -13.70 -6.19 9.23
C HIS A 177 -12.82 -5.08 9.81
N PHE A 178 -13.19 -3.81 9.58
CA PHE A 178 -12.40 -2.65 9.99
C PHE A 178 -13.07 -1.92 11.15
N ASP A 179 -12.26 -1.40 12.06
CA ASP A 179 -12.75 -0.67 13.23
C ASP A 179 -13.02 0.80 12.88
N ALA A 180 -12.24 1.36 11.95
CA ALA A 180 -12.45 2.69 11.40
C ALA A 180 -11.94 2.74 9.94
N VAL A 181 -12.57 3.56 9.10
CA VAL A 181 -12.21 3.82 7.71
C VAL A 181 -12.33 5.30 7.44
N ALA A 182 -11.24 5.94 6.99
CA ALA A 182 -11.22 7.38 6.77
C ALA A 182 -10.45 7.77 5.52
N GLN A 183 -10.88 8.85 4.88
CA GLN A 183 -10.08 9.56 3.89
C GLN A 183 -9.22 10.60 4.61
N ILE A 184 -7.91 10.54 4.40
CA ILE A 184 -6.93 11.48 4.95
C ILE A 184 -6.02 11.93 3.82
N ARG A 185 -6.00 13.23 3.50
CA ARG A 185 -5.16 13.85 2.45
C ARG A 185 -5.35 13.24 1.05
N GLY A 186 -6.50 12.64 0.81
CA GLY A 186 -6.87 11.96 -0.42
C GLY A 186 -6.55 10.46 -0.45
N GLU A 187 -5.84 9.93 0.54
CA GLU A 187 -5.63 8.50 0.72
C GLU A 187 -6.75 7.89 1.57
N ALA A 188 -7.09 6.61 1.35
CA ALA A 188 -7.98 5.86 2.24
C ALA A 188 -7.16 5.13 3.29
N PHE A 189 -7.57 5.18 4.55
CA PHE A 189 -6.99 4.40 5.64
C PHE A 189 -8.05 3.45 6.19
N PHE A 190 -7.68 2.17 6.32
CA PHE A 190 -8.50 1.10 6.87
C PHE A 190 -7.84 0.60 8.16
N PHE A 191 -8.38 0.98 9.31
CA PHE A 191 -7.81 0.66 10.62
C PHE A 191 -8.39 -0.65 11.17
N LYS A 192 -7.50 -1.52 11.68
CA LYS A 192 -7.87 -2.75 12.38
C LYS A 192 -6.93 -3.01 13.54
N GLY A 193 -7.47 -2.96 14.74
CA GLY A 193 -6.74 -3.13 15.97
C GLY A 193 -5.62 -2.10 16.12
N LYS A 194 -4.40 -2.58 16.31
CA LYS A 194 -3.17 -1.75 16.31
C LYS A 194 -2.57 -1.51 14.92
N TYR A 195 -3.28 -1.90 13.86
CA TYR A 195 -2.80 -1.91 12.48
C TYR A 195 -3.65 -1.07 11.55
N PHE A 196 -3.13 -0.75 10.38
CA PHE A 196 -3.90 -0.17 9.28
C PHE A 196 -3.36 -0.60 7.91
N TRP A 197 -4.22 -0.46 6.90
CA TRP A 197 -3.84 -0.44 5.49
C TRP A 197 -4.14 0.95 4.94
N ARG A 198 -3.35 1.42 3.97
CA ARG A 198 -3.63 2.66 3.25
C ARG A 198 -3.68 2.44 1.75
N LEU A 199 -4.51 3.23 1.07
CA LEU A 199 -4.63 3.23 -0.38
C LEU A 199 -4.41 4.65 -0.90
N THR A 200 -3.73 4.77 -2.04
CA THR A 200 -3.54 6.04 -2.74
C THR A 200 -4.86 6.59 -3.26
N ARG A 201 -4.83 7.83 -3.77
CA ARG A 201 -6.00 8.51 -4.39
C ARG A 201 -6.62 7.71 -5.53
N GLU A 202 -5.81 6.97 -6.27
CA GLU A 202 -6.19 6.11 -7.38
C GLU A 202 -6.62 4.70 -6.91
N LYS A 203 -6.82 4.51 -5.59
CA LYS A 203 -7.19 3.24 -4.96
C LYS A 203 -6.13 2.14 -5.17
N HIS A 204 -4.85 2.53 -5.24
CA HIS A 204 -3.76 1.56 -5.19
C HIS A 204 -3.43 1.25 -3.74
N LEU A 205 -3.41 -0.03 -3.39
CA LEU A 205 -3.09 -0.48 -2.03
C LEU A 205 -1.58 -0.33 -1.79
N VAL A 206 -1.17 0.38 -0.73
CA VAL A 206 0.25 0.63 -0.46
C VAL A 206 0.97 -0.63 0.06
N SER A 207 0.25 -1.50 0.78
CA SER A 207 0.82 -2.74 1.27
C SER A 207 -0.22 -3.83 1.34
N LEU A 208 0.15 -5.08 1.03
CA LEU A 208 -0.70 -6.21 1.41
C LEU A 208 -0.61 -6.49 2.91
N ARG A 209 0.53 -6.12 3.53
CA ARG A 209 0.74 -6.31 4.96
C ARG A 209 0.21 -5.11 5.73
N PRO A 210 -0.38 -5.33 6.90
CA PRO A 210 -0.80 -4.23 7.75
C PRO A 210 0.40 -3.46 8.31
N ALA A 211 0.36 -2.13 8.20
CA ALA A 211 1.25 -1.20 8.89
C ALA A 211 0.84 -1.04 10.36
N GLN A 212 1.78 -0.76 11.26
CA GLN A 212 1.45 -0.50 12.67
C GLN A 212 1.09 0.98 12.88
N ILE A 213 -0.04 1.23 13.54
CA ILE A 213 -0.55 2.59 13.77
C ILE A 213 0.51 3.48 14.44
N HIS A 214 1.15 3.01 15.51
CA HIS A 214 2.08 3.83 16.30
C HIS A 214 3.39 4.20 15.59
N ARG A 215 3.74 3.48 14.51
CA ARG A 215 4.94 3.78 13.72
C ARG A 215 4.71 4.98 12.79
N PHE A 216 3.49 5.09 12.29
CA PHE A 216 3.06 6.17 11.42
C PHE A 216 2.45 7.34 12.23
N TRP A 217 1.44 7.07 13.05
CA TRP A 217 0.71 8.04 13.87
C TRP A 217 1.33 8.18 15.27
N ARG A 218 2.05 9.27 15.52
CA ARG A 218 2.78 9.50 16.76
C ARG A 218 1.95 10.19 17.84
N GLY A 219 1.97 9.61 19.04
CA GLY A 219 1.34 10.18 20.24
C GLY A 219 0.00 9.54 20.62
N LEU A 220 -0.46 8.54 19.86
CA LEU A 220 -1.49 7.62 20.33
C LEU A 220 -0.95 6.74 21.47
N PRO A 221 -1.81 6.28 22.40
CA PRO A 221 -1.40 5.35 23.46
C PRO A 221 -0.78 4.06 22.89
N THR A 222 0.29 3.57 23.49
CA THR A 222 0.96 2.34 23.03
C THR A 222 0.13 1.07 23.23
N ASN A 223 -0.83 1.11 24.16
CA ASN A 223 -1.77 0.04 24.45
C ASN A 223 -3.11 0.18 23.71
N LEU A 224 -3.14 0.95 22.62
CA LEU A 224 -4.32 1.12 21.79
C LEU A 224 -4.75 -0.22 21.19
N ASP A 225 -5.98 -0.61 21.48
CA ASP A 225 -6.59 -1.86 21.02
C ASP A 225 -7.33 -1.71 19.69
N SER A 226 -7.95 -0.55 19.43
CA SER A 226 -8.56 -0.16 18.16
C SER A 226 -8.79 1.37 18.10
N ILE A 227 -9.24 1.86 16.94
CA ILE A 227 -9.78 3.22 16.75
C ILE A 227 -11.27 3.11 16.45
N ASP A 228 -12.09 4.01 16.99
CA ASP A 228 -13.54 3.94 16.83
C ASP A 228 -14.04 4.77 15.64
N ALA A 229 -13.39 5.91 15.34
CA ALA A 229 -13.69 6.71 14.16
C ALA A 229 -12.54 7.69 13.85
N VAL A 230 -12.37 8.04 12.58
CA VAL A 230 -11.39 9.07 12.15
C VAL A 230 -11.98 9.96 11.07
N TYR A 231 -11.75 11.27 11.15
CA TYR A 231 -12.07 12.17 10.05
C TYR A 231 -11.03 13.28 9.87
N GLU A 232 -10.88 13.77 8.64
CA GLU A 232 -10.12 14.98 8.33
C GLU A 232 -11.03 16.20 8.42
N ARG A 233 -10.68 17.15 9.29
CA ARG A 233 -11.48 18.35 9.54
C ARG A 233 -11.45 19.31 8.34
N PRO A 234 -12.60 19.86 7.93
CA PRO A 234 -12.62 20.88 6.88
C PRO A 234 -11.95 22.17 7.36
N GLY A 235 -11.23 22.83 6.46
CA GLY A 235 -10.60 24.14 6.68
C GLY A 235 -9.14 24.09 7.16
N ASP A 236 -8.83 23.35 8.22
CA ASP A 236 -7.45 23.25 8.76
C ASP A 236 -6.73 21.93 8.43
N HIS A 237 -7.44 20.98 7.78
CA HIS A 237 -6.90 19.67 7.37
C HIS A 237 -6.28 18.86 8.52
N LYS A 238 -6.66 19.16 9.77
CA LYS A 238 -6.24 18.39 10.93
C LYS A 238 -7.05 17.10 11.01
N ILE A 239 -6.41 16.03 11.45
CA ILE A 239 -7.02 14.70 11.47
C ILE A 239 -7.45 14.40 12.89
N VAL A 240 -8.71 14.01 13.07
CA VAL A 240 -9.31 13.80 14.39
C VAL A 240 -9.58 12.31 14.59
N PHE A 241 -8.92 11.73 15.59
CA PHE A 241 -9.08 10.32 15.97
C PHE A 241 -9.97 10.22 17.21
N PHE A 242 -10.93 9.30 17.21
CA PHE A 242 -11.81 9.00 18.34
C PHE A 242 -11.52 7.62 18.91
N LYS A 243 -11.45 7.54 20.24
CA LYS A 243 -11.41 6.27 20.96
C LYS A 243 -12.07 6.41 22.33
N GLY A 244 -13.14 5.65 22.56
CA GLY A 244 -14.00 5.73 23.73
C GLY A 244 -14.54 7.15 23.90
N LEU A 245 -14.27 7.74 25.08
CA LEU A 245 -14.73 9.09 25.42
C LEU A 245 -13.68 10.17 25.16
N LYS A 246 -12.63 9.83 24.42
CA LYS A 246 -11.51 10.73 24.13
C LYS A 246 -11.31 10.90 22.64
N TYR A 247 -10.77 12.05 22.28
CA TYR A 247 -10.32 12.32 20.92
C TYR A 247 -8.94 12.96 20.91
N TRP A 248 -8.22 12.74 19.81
CA TRP A 248 -6.90 13.28 19.53
C TRP A 248 -6.98 14.09 18.24
N VAL A 249 -6.21 15.18 18.16
CA VAL A 249 -6.08 15.96 16.92
C VAL A 249 -4.64 15.88 16.47
N PHE A 250 -4.46 15.49 15.22
CA PHE A 250 -3.19 15.35 14.55
C PHE A 250 -2.97 16.50 13.58
N LYS A 251 -1.76 17.01 13.59
CA LYS A 251 -1.20 17.81 12.50
C LYS A 251 -0.17 16.94 11.81
N ASP A 252 -0.37 16.70 10.52
CA ASP A 252 0.38 15.66 9.80
C ASP A 252 0.21 14.33 10.55
N ASN A 253 1.29 13.68 10.94
CA ASN A 253 1.26 12.40 11.64
C ASN A 253 1.60 12.52 13.14
N ILE A 254 1.60 13.74 13.70
CA ILE A 254 1.94 14.01 15.10
C ILE A 254 0.73 14.57 15.84
N VAL A 255 0.47 14.04 17.04
CA VAL A 255 -0.57 14.58 17.93
C VAL A 255 -0.23 16.01 18.37
N GLU A 256 -1.22 16.89 18.31
CA GLU A 256 -1.10 18.26 18.82
C GLU A 256 -1.03 18.30 20.37
N GLU A 257 -0.43 19.35 20.90
CA GLU A 257 -0.34 19.56 22.35
C GLU A 257 -1.73 19.73 22.99
N GLY A 258 -1.91 19.16 24.18
CA GLY A 258 -3.16 19.27 24.94
C GLY A 258 -4.24 18.27 24.56
N TYR A 259 -3.87 17.22 23.80
CA TYR A 259 -4.69 16.03 23.54
C TYR A 259 -4.13 14.80 24.27
N PRO A 260 -4.97 13.80 24.61
CA PRO A 260 -6.41 13.70 24.30
C PRO A 260 -7.33 14.65 25.08
N ARG A 261 -8.48 14.94 24.49
CA ARG A 261 -9.58 15.72 25.11
C ARG A 261 -10.88 14.92 25.14
N PRO A 262 -11.85 15.28 26.00
CA PRO A 262 -13.11 14.54 26.08
C PRO A 262 -14.04 14.85 24.91
N ILE A 263 -14.76 13.85 24.40
CA ILE A 263 -15.72 14.03 23.29
C ILE A 263 -16.91 14.95 23.64
N SER A 264 -17.11 15.25 24.93
CA SER A 264 -18.06 16.26 25.39
C SER A 264 -17.80 17.64 24.82
N ASP A 265 -16.57 17.93 24.39
CA ASP A 265 -16.20 19.19 23.71
C ASP A 265 -16.99 19.37 22.40
N PHE A 266 -17.40 18.27 21.76
CA PHE A 266 -18.27 18.28 20.58
C PHE A 266 -19.76 18.27 20.93
N GLY A 267 -20.16 18.07 22.19
CA GLY A 267 -21.56 17.82 22.56
C GLY A 267 -22.07 16.42 22.16
N LEU A 268 -21.17 15.44 22.03
CA LEU A 268 -21.47 14.04 21.69
C LEU A 268 -21.94 13.24 22.92
N PRO A 269 -22.64 12.10 22.71
CA PRO A 269 -23.10 11.24 23.80
C PRO A 269 -21.95 10.58 24.56
N THR A 270 -22.21 10.17 25.81
CA THR A 270 -21.22 9.51 26.69
C THR A 270 -20.95 8.05 26.33
N GLU A 271 -21.40 7.58 25.17
CA GLU A 271 -21.24 6.21 24.67
C GLU A 271 -20.22 6.14 23.51
N GLY A 272 -19.62 7.26 23.13
CA GLY A 272 -18.68 7.35 22.02
C GLY A 272 -19.37 7.60 20.68
N VAL A 273 -18.65 7.29 19.60
CA VAL A 273 -19.11 7.38 18.21
C VAL A 273 -18.71 6.11 17.49
N ASP A 274 -19.56 5.64 16.59
CA ASP A 274 -19.29 4.47 15.75
C ASP A 274 -18.77 4.90 14.37
N ALA A 275 -19.12 6.09 13.89
CA ALA A 275 -18.61 6.61 12.62
C ALA A 275 -18.47 8.12 12.65
N ALA A 276 -17.48 8.65 11.92
CA ALA A 276 -17.32 10.08 11.75
C ALA A 276 -16.85 10.40 10.33
N PHE A 277 -17.60 11.24 9.61
CA PHE A 277 -17.17 11.69 8.29
C PHE A 277 -17.68 13.08 7.98
N VAL A 278 -17.02 13.77 7.06
CA VAL A 278 -17.46 15.07 6.59
C VAL A 278 -18.18 14.91 5.26
N TRP A 279 -19.39 15.45 5.17
CA TRP A 279 -20.20 15.34 3.98
C TRP A 279 -19.95 16.50 3.02
N LEU A 280 -19.48 16.18 1.81
CA LEU A 280 -19.07 17.17 0.81
C LEU A 280 -20.19 18.12 0.36
N HIS A 281 -21.46 17.72 0.49
CA HIS A 281 -22.58 18.55 0.06
C HIS A 281 -22.72 19.84 0.86
N ASN A 282 -22.40 19.83 2.16
CA ASN A 282 -22.58 20.98 3.05
C ASN A 282 -21.38 21.28 3.95
N ASP A 283 -20.28 20.54 3.77
CA ASP A 283 -19.03 20.67 4.52
C ASP A 283 -19.22 20.58 6.04
N LYS A 284 -20.22 19.81 6.50
CA LYS A 284 -20.46 19.51 7.91
C LYS A 284 -19.95 18.13 8.26
N THR A 285 -19.49 17.98 9.50
CA THR A 285 -19.12 16.68 10.05
C THR A 285 -20.35 15.97 10.60
N TYR A 286 -20.49 14.70 10.27
CA TYR A 286 -21.55 13.82 10.71
C TYR A 286 -20.96 12.76 11.60
N PHE A 287 -21.50 12.63 12.80
CA PHE A 287 -21.15 11.57 13.75
C PHE A 287 -22.33 10.60 13.85
N PHE A 288 -22.06 9.29 13.85
CA PHE A 288 -23.08 8.27 14.02
C PHE A 288 -22.83 7.51 15.32
N LYS A 289 -23.93 7.18 16.00
CA LYS A 289 -23.95 6.28 17.15
C LYS A 289 -25.27 5.53 17.14
N ASP A 290 -25.22 4.21 17.03
CA ASP A 290 -26.39 3.36 16.89
C ASP A 290 -27.35 3.86 15.79
N LYS A 291 -28.60 4.17 16.15
CA LYS A 291 -29.66 4.62 15.25
C LYS A 291 -29.74 6.14 15.11
N HIS A 292 -28.75 6.86 15.63
CA HIS A 292 -28.75 8.31 15.66
C HIS A 292 -27.52 8.86 14.96
N PHE A 293 -27.68 10.06 14.41
CA PHE A 293 -26.55 10.84 13.92
C PHE A 293 -26.65 12.29 14.37
N TRP A 294 -25.49 12.91 14.51
CA TRP A 294 -25.29 14.31 14.88
C TRP A 294 -24.65 15.03 13.71
N ARG A 295 -24.97 16.31 13.55
CA ARG A 295 -24.32 17.18 12.58
C ARG A 295 -23.61 18.30 13.30
N TYR A 296 -22.32 18.42 13.03
CA TYR A 296 -21.41 19.35 13.67
C TYR A 296 -20.86 20.34 12.65
N ASP A 297 -20.80 21.60 13.06
CA ASP A 297 -20.21 22.68 12.29
C ASP A 297 -18.78 22.92 12.79
N ASP A 298 -17.78 22.45 12.05
CA ASP A 298 -16.37 22.61 12.42
C ASP A 298 -15.89 24.07 12.39
N HIS A 299 -16.51 24.93 11.57
CA HIS A 299 -16.17 26.35 11.53
C HIS A 299 -16.69 27.08 12.77
N LEU A 300 -17.93 26.79 13.18
CA LEU A 300 -18.53 27.38 14.38
C LEU A 300 -18.18 26.62 15.67
N ARG A 301 -17.56 25.43 15.54
CA ARG A 301 -17.22 24.49 16.60
C ARG A 301 -18.39 24.18 17.53
N ARG A 302 -19.53 23.82 16.95
CA ARG A 302 -20.75 23.48 17.71
C ARG A 302 -21.65 22.50 16.94
N MET A 303 -22.45 21.75 17.70
CA MET A 303 -23.54 20.95 17.14
C MET A 303 -24.65 21.83 16.58
N ASP A 304 -25.20 21.42 15.45
CA ASP A 304 -26.36 22.08 14.86
C ASP A 304 -27.62 21.82 15.68
N LEU A 305 -28.51 22.82 15.70
CA LEU A 305 -29.79 22.73 16.40
C LEU A 305 -30.69 21.66 15.76
N GLY A 306 -31.38 20.88 16.60
CA GLY A 306 -32.29 19.82 16.15
C GLY A 306 -31.61 18.47 15.88
N TYR A 307 -30.39 18.28 16.38
CA TYR A 307 -29.69 17.00 16.42
C TYR A 307 -29.60 16.46 17.86
N PRO A 308 -29.56 15.13 18.08
CA PRO A 308 -29.47 14.06 17.07
C PRO A 308 -30.75 13.85 16.25
N LYS A 309 -30.60 13.21 15.08
CA LYS A 309 -31.69 12.71 14.24
C LYS A 309 -31.55 11.21 14.01
N GLU A 310 -32.65 10.55 13.66
CA GLU A 310 -32.64 9.11 13.37
C GLU A 310 -31.93 8.81 12.03
N SER A 311 -31.06 7.79 12.02
CA SER A 311 -30.27 7.40 10.86
C SER A 311 -31.09 6.86 9.70
N MET A 312 -32.35 6.47 9.93
CA MET A 312 -33.30 6.03 8.89
C MET A 312 -33.60 7.09 7.81
N LEU A 313 -33.21 8.36 8.04
CA LEU A 313 -33.20 9.39 7.00
C LEU A 313 -32.27 9.04 5.84
N TRP A 314 -31.22 8.25 6.10
CA TRP A 314 -30.35 7.68 5.09
C TRP A 314 -30.94 6.37 4.59
N LYS A 315 -31.63 6.43 3.46
CA LYS A 315 -32.38 5.28 2.91
C LYS A 315 -31.42 4.20 2.42
N GLY A 316 -31.65 2.97 2.86
CA GLY A 316 -30.89 1.80 2.43
C GLY A 316 -29.62 1.51 3.25
N LEU A 317 -29.26 2.37 4.21
CA LEU A 317 -28.16 2.07 5.14
C LEU A 317 -28.61 1.08 6.23
N PRO A 318 -27.68 0.23 6.73
CA PRO A 318 -27.96 -0.61 7.87
C PRO A 318 -28.10 0.20 9.16
N ALA A 319 -28.81 -0.35 10.15
CA ALA A 319 -29.16 0.37 11.38
C ALA A 319 -27.98 0.72 12.31
N GLN A 320 -26.82 0.09 12.13
CA GLN A 320 -25.59 0.31 12.89
C GLN A 320 -24.44 0.23 11.90
N LEU A 321 -23.53 1.19 11.93
CA LEU A 321 -22.39 1.31 11.03
C LEU A 321 -21.11 1.07 11.82
N ASP A 322 -20.08 0.58 11.13
CA ASP A 322 -18.75 0.43 11.71
C ASP A 322 -17.88 1.67 11.41
N ASP A 323 -18.06 2.32 10.25
CA ASP A 323 -17.56 3.68 10.00
C ASP A 323 -18.19 4.27 8.71
N ALA A 324 -17.79 5.49 8.34
CA ALA A 324 -18.10 6.13 7.08
C ALA A 324 -16.94 7.01 6.61
N MET A 325 -16.75 7.15 5.30
CA MET A 325 -15.82 8.12 4.73
C MET A 325 -16.39 8.78 3.48
N ARG A 326 -15.89 9.98 3.17
CA ARG A 326 -16.01 10.56 1.82
C ARG A 326 -14.93 10.01 0.90
N TRP A 327 -15.15 10.03 -0.41
CA TRP A 327 -14.10 9.76 -1.38
C TRP A 327 -13.98 10.89 -2.42
N SER A 328 -12.91 10.86 -3.21
CA SER A 328 -12.59 11.86 -4.24
C SER A 328 -13.59 11.90 -5.40
N ASP A 329 -14.44 10.89 -5.55
CA ASP A 329 -15.52 10.86 -6.56
C ASP A 329 -16.77 11.66 -6.13
N GLY A 330 -16.72 12.33 -4.98
CA GLY A 330 -17.84 13.09 -4.43
C GLY A 330 -18.88 12.26 -3.68
N SER A 331 -18.71 10.93 -3.60
CA SER A 331 -19.64 10.04 -2.93
C SER A 331 -19.26 9.81 -1.47
N SER A 332 -20.26 9.42 -0.68
CA SER A 332 -20.08 8.97 0.71
C SER A 332 -20.17 7.45 0.76
N TYR A 333 -19.23 6.84 1.46
CA TYR A 333 -19.11 5.40 1.61
C TYR A 333 -19.32 5.03 3.08
N PHE A 334 -20.18 4.06 3.33
CA PHE A 334 -20.56 3.62 4.66
C PHE A 334 -20.19 2.15 4.82
N PHE A 335 -19.62 1.77 5.96
CA PHE A 335 -19.03 0.44 6.18
C PHE A 335 -19.75 -0.30 7.30
N LYS A 336 -19.92 -1.61 7.11
CA LYS A 336 -20.41 -2.52 8.15
C LYS A 336 -19.93 -3.94 7.87
N GLY A 337 -19.25 -4.55 8.83
CA GLY A 337 -18.67 -5.87 8.72
C GLY A 337 -17.70 -5.94 7.54
N LYS A 338 -18.03 -6.80 6.56
CA LYS A 338 -17.21 -7.00 5.34
C LYS A 338 -17.74 -6.24 4.14
N GLU A 339 -18.81 -5.47 4.34
CA GLU A 339 -19.61 -4.85 3.30
C GLU A 339 -19.55 -3.33 3.41
N TYR A 340 -19.79 -2.67 2.28
CA TYR A 340 -19.92 -1.23 2.23
C TYR A 340 -21.07 -0.81 1.31
N TRP A 341 -21.59 0.40 1.56
CA TRP A 341 -22.66 1.05 0.80
C TRP A 341 -22.14 2.38 0.25
N ARG A 342 -22.60 2.77 -0.94
CA ARG A 342 -22.29 4.08 -1.53
C ARG A 342 -23.55 4.92 -1.59
N VAL A 343 -23.44 6.17 -1.15
CA VAL A 343 -24.47 7.20 -1.26
C VAL A 343 -23.91 8.30 -2.17
N PRO A 344 -24.37 8.38 -3.42
CA PRO A 344 -23.95 9.41 -4.35
C PRO A 344 -24.67 10.74 -4.04
N GLY A 345 -23.92 11.84 -4.14
CA GLY A 345 -24.49 13.18 -4.06
C GLY A 345 -25.14 13.52 -2.70
N SER A 346 -26.29 14.19 -2.77
CA SER A 346 -26.95 14.85 -1.62
C SER A 346 -28.26 14.19 -1.15
N ASP A 347 -28.74 13.17 -1.85
CA ASP A 347 -30.12 12.68 -1.69
C ASP A 347 -30.30 11.68 -0.53
N MET A 348 -29.24 11.42 0.23
CA MET A 348 -29.23 10.49 1.38
C MET A 348 -29.81 9.11 1.05
N GLU A 349 -29.55 8.62 -0.17
CA GLU A 349 -30.10 7.35 -0.66
C GLU A 349 -28.96 6.48 -1.20
N VAL A 350 -28.93 5.22 -0.76
CA VAL A 350 -27.96 4.24 -1.23
C VAL A 350 -28.17 3.96 -2.72
N GLU A 351 -27.06 3.92 -3.46
CA GLU A 351 -27.06 3.56 -4.88
C GLU A 351 -27.47 2.10 -5.09
N ALA A 352 -28.19 1.82 -6.18
CA ALA A 352 -28.53 0.46 -6.55
C ALA A 352 -27.28 -0.40 -6.79
N GLY A 353 -27.32 -1.66 -6.36
CA GLY A 353 -26.17 -2.58 -6.49
C GLY A 353 -25.26 -2.66 -5.26
N TYR A 354 -25.63 -2.00 -4.15
CA TYR A 354 -24.99 -2.13 -2.84
C TYR A 354 -25.86 -2.94 -1.87
N PRO A 355 -25.27 -3.63 -0.87
CA PRO A 355 -23.86 -3.60 -0.48
C PRO A 355 -22.90 -4.31 -1.45
N ARG A 356 -21.61 -3.94 -1.37
CA ARG A 356 -20.49 -4.61 -2.04
C ARG A 356 -19.40 -4.99 -1.04
N LEU A 357 -18.50 -5.89 -1.42
CA LEU A 357 -17.45 -6.40 -0.53
C LEU A 357 -16.23 -5.48 -0.47
N ILE A 358 -15.83 -5.09 0.74
CA ILE A 358 -14.64 -4.25 0.98
C ILE A 358 -13.39 -4.93 0.44
N ALA A 359 -13.22 -6.22 0.77
CA ALA A 359 -12.06 -7.01 0.38
C ALA A 359 -11.82 -7.01 -1.15
N LYS A 360 -12.90 -7.10 -1.93
CA LYS A 360 -12.85 -7.17 -3.39
C LYS A 360 -12.56 -5.82 -4.02
N ASP A 361 -13.30 -4.79 -3.63
CA ASP A 361 -13.30 -3.50 -4.34
C ASP A 361 -12.27 -2.51 -3.82
N TRP A 362 -11.89 -2.59 -2.55
CA TRP A 362 -10.91 -1.69 -1.93
C TRP A 362 -9.58 -2.39 -1.72
N LEU A 363 -9.58 -3.62 -1.23
CA LEU A 363 -8.35 -4.25 -0.74
C LEU A 363 -7.71 -5.21 -1.72
N ARG A 364 -8.18 -5.30 -2.97
CA ARG A 364 -7.63 -6.17 -4.03
C ARG A 364 -7.51 -7.65 -3.62
N CYS A 365 -8.56 -8.20 -3.02
CA CYS A 365 -8.68 -9.63 -2.81
C CYS A 365 -9.38 -10.26 -4.02
N THR A 366 -8.71 -11.16 -4.72
CA THR A 366 -9.34 -12.05 -5.70
C THR A 366 -10.00 -13.22 -4.98
N GLU A 367 -11.07 -13.77 -5.57
CA GLU A 367 -11.71 -14.99 -5.07
C GLU A 367 -10.81 -16.21 -5.34
N MET A 368 -9.68 -16.32 -4.64
CA MET A 368 -8.83 -17.52 -4.58
C MET A 368 -8.04 -17.51 -3.28
N GLN A 369 -8.72 -17.85 -2.18
CA GLN A 369 -8.12 -18.33 -0.93
C GLN A 369 -9.16 -19.06 -0.05
N SER A 370 -10.02 -19.85 -0.70
CA SER A 370 -10.84 -20.86 -0.03
C SER A 370 -10.44 -22.24 -0.54
N ASP A 371 -9.53 -22.91 0.15
CA ASP A 371 -9.31 -24.34 -0.04
C ASP A 371 -10.54 -25.09 0.50
N SER A 372 -11.48 -25.45 -0.38
CA SER A 372 -12.36 -26.62 -0.29
C SER A 372 -13.07 -26.85 -1.63
N PRO A 373 -13.28 -28.11 -2.06
CA PRO A 373 -13.63 -28.44 -3.43
C PRO A 373 -15.12 -28.31 -3.75
N ASP A 374 -15.36 -27.92 -5.00
CA ASP A 374 -16.53 -28.08 -5.88
C ASP A 374 -17.87 -27.43 -5.51
N SER A 375 -18.32 -26.48 -6.37
CA SER A 375 -19.16 -26.86 -7.51
C SER A 375 -19.26 -25.72 -8.54
N GLU A 376 -18.99 -26.03 -9.80
CA GLU A 376 -19.11 -25.15 -10.96
C GLU A 376 -20.48 -24.48 -11.09
N THR A 377 -20.51 -23.24 -11.57
CA THR A 377 -21.53 -22.82 -12.54
C THR A 377 -21.05 -21.64 -13.40
N LYS A 378 -20.98 -21.88 -14.71
CA LYS A 378 -20.72 -20.90 -15.76
C LYS A 378 -21.73 -19.76 -15.75
N SER A 379 -21.28 -18.52 -15.93
CA SER A 379 -21.95 -17.60 -16.85
C SER A 379 -21.04 -16.46 -17.32
N THR A 380 -21.35 -16.03 -18.54
CA THR A 380 -20.58 -15.36 -19.58
C THR A 380 -20.27 -13.89 -19.31
N GLU A 381 -19.08 -13.45 -19.75
CA GLU A 381 -18.65 -12.05 -19.80
C GLU A 381 -19.51 -11.19 -20.73
N THR A 382 -19.62 -9.89 -20.41
CA THR A 382 -19.71 -8.86 -21.45
C THR A 382 -18.96 -7.61 -20.99
N ARG A 383 -17.90 -7.29 -21.74
CA ARG A 383 -16.91 -6.22 -21.51
C ARG A 383 -17.40 -4.94 -22.18
N VAL A 384 -17.45 -3.83 -21.45
CA VAL A 384 -17.56 -2.48 -22.03
C VAL A 384 -16.40 -1.65 -21.49
N ASN A 385 -15.65 -1.08 -22.42
CA ASN A 385 -14.39 -0.35 -22.23
C ASN A 385 -14.73 1.14 -22.37
N GLU A 386 -14.52 1.96 -21.35
CA GLU A 386 -14.52 3.43 -21.51
C GLU A 386 -13.23 4.02 -20.92
N HIS A 387 -12.48 4.66 -21.81
CA HIS A 387 -11.28 5.43 -21.51
C HIS A 387 -11.65 6.80 -20.94
N HIS A 388 -11.04 7.22 -19.84
CA HIS A 388 -11.00 8.62 -19.43
C HIS A 388 -9.58 9.01 -19.02
N HIS A 389 -9.11 10.10 -19.65
CA HIS A 389 -7.85 10.78 -19.41
C HIS A 389 -7.76 11.35 -17.99
N PRO A 390 -6.58 11.34 -17.35
CA PRO A 390 -6.35 12.07 -16.11
C PRO A 390 -5.85 13.49 -16.38
N ASP A 391 -6.56 14.48 -15.85
CA ASP A 391 -6.08 15.85 -15.68
C ASP A 391 -5.18 15.93 -14.43
N HIS A 392 -4.01 16.55 -14.61
CA HIS A 392 -3.00 16.82 -13.58
C HIS A 392 -3.39 17.97 -12.65
N ALA A 393 -3.12 17.86 -11.34
CA ALA A 393 -2.49 18.93 -10.53
C ALA A 393 -2.25 18.54 -9.04
N GLU A 394 -1.01 18.81 -8.61
CA GLU A 394 -0.57 19.28 -7.28
C GLU A 394 -0.69 18.36 -6.06
N ASN A 395 0.27 17.43 -5.91
CA ASN A 395 0.99 17.13 -4.66
C ASN A 395 2.26 16.33 -5.03
N GLY A 396 3.44 16.96 -4.90
CA GLY A 396 4.67 16.61 -5.63
C GLY A 396 5.57 15.52 -5.03
N PHE A 397 5.03 14.33 -4.74
CA PHE A 397 5.82 13.12 -4.47
C PHE A 397 4.92 11.90 -4.67
N GLU A 398 5.52 10.75 -4.99
CA GLU A 398 4.84 9.48 -5.15
C GLU A 398 5.52 8.42 -4.26
N VAL A 399 4.72 7.54 -3.65
CA VAL A 399 5.20 6.60 -2.62
C VAL A 399 5.21 5.19 -3.17
N CYS A 400 6.37 4.54 -3.09
CA CYS A 400 6.59 3.22 -3.65
C CYS A 400 6.23 2.16 -2.62
N SER A 401 5.45 1.18 -3.07
CA SER A 401 4.67 0.30 -2.21
C SER A 401 5.04 -1.14 -2.51
N CYS A 402 5.43 -1.92 -1.51
CA CYS A 402 5.80 -3.31 -1.72
C CYS A 402 4.75 -4.30 -1.26
N THR A 403 4.48 -5.26 -2.13
CA THR A 403 3.59 -6.37 -1.89
C THR A 403 4.36 -7.67 -2.10
N SER A 404 5.02 -8.18 -1.06
CA SER A 404 5.61 -9.52 -1.11
C SER A 404 4.48 -10.56 -1.02
N ASP A 405 3.89 -10.90 -2.16
CA ASP A 405 3.05 -12.09 -2.30
C ASP A 405 3.94 -13.30 -2.59
N THR A 406 3.91 -14.27 -1.68
CA THR A 406 3.71 -15.72 -1.92
C THR A 406 4.50 -16.61 -0.96
N ALA A 407 3.74 -17.40 -0.21
CA ALA A 407 4.10 -18.80 0.00
C ALA A 407 3.29 -19.59 -1.05
N SER A 408 3.95 -20.10 -2.07
CA SER A 408 3.40 -21.16 -2.93
C SER A 408 4.17 -22.45 -2.66
N PRO A 409 3.49 -23.59 -2.49
CA PRO A 409 4.12 -24.84 -2.09
C PRO A 409 4.92 -25.43 -3.25
N LEU A 410 6.12 -25.95 -2.93
CA LEU A 410 6.99 -26.71 -3.82
C LEU A 410 6.19 -27.71 -4.65
N GLY A 411 6.22 -27.53 -5.98
CA GLY A 411 5.96 -28.61 -6.92
C GLY A 411 7.05 -29.65 -6.80
N THR A 412 6.71 -30.84 -6.32
CA THR A 412 7.60 -32.00 -6.33
C THR A 412 7.92 -32.40 -7.76
N HIS A 413 9.14 -32.11 -8.22
CA HIS A 413 9.72 -32.74 -9.39
C HIS A 413 9.93 -34.23 -9.12
N LEU A 414 9.13 -35.08 -9.79
CA LEU A 414 9.36 -36.52 -9.89
C LEU A 414 10.64 -36.76 -10.71
N SER A 415 11.73 -37.13 -10.03
CA SER A 415 12.91 -37.67 -10.68
C SER A 415 12.64 -39.13 -11.11
N ALA A 416 12.63 -39.37 -12.42
CA ALA A 416 12.62 -40.71 -12.98
C ALA A 416 13.96 -41.42 -12.70
N SER A 417 13.92 -42.54 -11.99
CA SER A 417 15.05 -43.47 -11.86
C SER A 417 14.89 -44.63 -12.83
N PRO A 418 15.99 -45.11 -13.47
CA PRO A 418 15.92 -46.17 -14.47
C PRO A 418 15.92 -47.58 -13.84
N ILE A 419 15.21 -48.48 -14.53
CA ILE A 419 15.00 -49.90 -14.23
C ILE A 419 16.25 -50.72 -14.56
N TRP A 420 16.72 -51.58 -13.64
CA TRP A 420 17.42 -52.85 -13.91
C TRP A 420 17.16 -53.81 -12.72
N LEU A 421 16.24 -54.78 -12.83
CA LEU A 421 16.44 -56.19 -13.24
C LEU A 421 17.35 -57.04 -12.33
N LEU A 422 16.74 -58.07 -11.72
CA LEU A 422 17.22 -59.46 -11.44
C LEU A 422 17.15 -59.93 -9.97
N MET A 423 16.17 -60.78 -9.70
CA MET A 423 16.23 -61.93 -8.77
C MET A 423 16.99 -63.08 -9.48
N PRO A 424 17.73 -63.99 -8.79
CA PRO A 424 17.08 -65.17 -8.16
C PRO A 424 17.77 -65.82 -6.92
N LEU A 425 16.92 -66.51 -6.13
CA LEU A 425 17.04 -67.76 -5.34
C LEU A 425 18.24 -68.13 -4.42
N TRP A 426 17.86 -68.95 -3.42
CA TRP A 426 18.59 -69.85 -2.47
C TRP A 426 18.88 -69.25 -1.08
N THR A 427 18.66 -69.87 0.11
CA THR A 427 18.04 -71.11 0.64
C THR A 427 18.12 -71.07 2.19
N LEU A 428 17.12 -71.64 2.91
CA LEU A 428 17.15 -72.36 4.24
C LEU A 428 17.64 -71.59 5.51
N LEU A 429 17.18 -71.78 6.77
CA LEU A 429 16.47 -72.83 7.52
C LEU A 429 15.97 -72.28 8.91
N LEU A 430 15.13 -73.07 9.60
CA LEU A 430 14.80 -73.16 11.05
C LEU A 430 13.48 -72.47 11.50
N THR A 431 12.32 -73.14 11.50
CA THR A 431 11.75 -74.13 12.47
C THR A 431 11.55 -73.62 13.90
N LEU A 432 10.29 -73.38 14.29
CA LEU A 432 9.64 -73.70 15.58
C LEU A 432 8.16 -73.24 15.44
N CYS A 433 7.19 -74.13 15.12
CA CYS A 433 6.33 -74.88 16.07
C CYS A 433 5.80 -74.00 17.21
N SER A 434 4.50 -73.90 17.52
CA SER A 434 3.32 -74.69 17.14
C SER A 434 2.08 -73.94 17.68
N GLU A 435 0.97 -73.96 16.92
CA GLU A 435 -0.39 -74.35 17.37
C GLU A 435 -1.09 -73.60 18.53
N LEU A 436 -2.41 -73.40 18.62
CA LEU A 436 -3.68 -73.79 17.97
C LEU A 436 -4.65 -72.66 18.45
N LEU A 437 -5.70 -72.19 17.77
CA LEU A 437 -6.88 -72.89 17.27
C LEU A 437 -7.76 -71.88 16.51
#